data_AF-A0A3L7JZ19-F1
#
_entry.id   AF-A0A3L7JZ19-F1
#
_cell.length_a   1.000
_cell.length_b   1.000
_cell.length_c   1.000
_cell.angle_alpha   90.00
_cell.angle_beta   90.00
_cell.angle_gamma   90.00
#
_symmetry.space_group_name_H-M   'P 1'
#
loop_
_entity.id
_entity.type
_entity.pdbx_description
1 polymer ?
#
loop_
_entity_poly.entity_id
_entity_poly.type
_entity_poly.pdbx_seq_one_letter_code
_entity_poly.pdbx_strand_id
1 'polypeptide(L)'
;MQHFSYLTKDEKEEMFYHSPIEFSKHSPLEILAYSLGATLYMPGNRRQISDDLLSGKFIKGKHEGLTSIVLCLEDSIGDDELENAEWNIVHQLQRVHKAINAGVSMEQDLPMVFIRVRTPRQMFLIVERLGEAVELICGFVFPKFSPENGELYLTTLRDLNEREGVCLYGMPILESASVIYREQRDITLMNLKALLDKYHDLILNIRIGGTDFSGLFGLRRNRDTTIYDILVIRDCISDIINLFGRSESDYVISGPVWEYFNGSQRILKPQIRQTPFEQAFGRTGTKLRSQIINRDEDGLIREVLLDKSNGLVGKTIIHPSHIKIVQALNVITLEEHMDACSIMEHEVFTNGVIKSQFSNKMNEIKPHLNWARKILLKSKIYGVLKDGQSFIDLLGDKKEQDLFY
;
A
#
# COMPACT_ATOMS: atom_id res chain seq x y z
N MET A 1 8.70 7.66 -10.45
CA MET A 1 8.46 6.26 -10.03
C MET A 1 7.48 5.57 -10.97
N GLN A 2 7.49 4.23 -11.02
CA GLN A 2 6.54 3.41 -11.77
C GLN A 2 6.44 2.04 -11.09
N HIS A 3 5.23 1.46 -10.99
CA HIS A 3 5.09 0.07 -10.55
C HIS A 3 5.76 -0.89 -11.56
N PHE A 4 6.34 -1.99 -11.06
CA PHE A 4 7.06 -2.97 -11.89
C PHE A 4 8.23 -2.37 -12.68
N SER A 5 8.88 -1.33 -12.14
CA SER A 5 10.06 -0.68 -12.73
C SER A 5 11.27 -1.62 -12.88
N TYR A 6 11.30 -2.72 -12.15
CA TYR A 6 12.33 -3.76 -12.24
C TYR A 6 12.24 -4.63 -13.50
N LEU A 7 11.10 -4.61 -14.20
CA LEU A 7 10.94 -5.28 -15.49
C LEU A 7 11.59 -4.46 -16.60
N THR A 8 12.30 -5.15 -17.49
CA THR A 8 12.82 -4.59 -18.74
C THR A 8 11.69 -4.15 -19.67
N LYS A 9 12.02 -3.37 -20.69
CA LYS A 9 11.04 -2.93 -21.69
C LYS A 9 10.40 -4.14 -22.40
N ASP A 10 11.21 -5.12 -22.80
CA ASP A 10 10.74 -6.32 -23.50
C ASP A 10 9.84 -7.16 -22.59
N GLU A 11 10.20 -7.35 -21.30
CA GLU A 11 9.34 -8.02 -20.33
C GLU A 11 8.01 -7.28 -20.15
N LYS A 12 8.01 -5.94 -20.08
CA LYS A 12 6.77 -5.15 -20.00
C LYS A 12 5.92 -5.30 -21.25
N GLU A 13 6.53 -5.25 -22.44
CA GLU A 13 5.83 -5.44 -23.71
C GLU A 13 5.25 -6.85 -23.84
N GLU A 14 5.94 -7.86 -23.30
CA GLU A 14 5.43 -9.23 -23.27
C GLU A 14 4.27 -9.36 -22.26
N MET A 15 4.37 -8.71 -21.11
CA MET A 15 3.46 -8.92 -19.99
C MET A 15 2.18 -8.09 -20.02
N PHE A 16 2.30 -6.82 -20.39
CA PHE A 16 1.24 -5.86 -20.25
C PHE A 16 0.54 -5.56 -21.58
N TYR A 17 -0.79 -5.57 -21.55
CA TYR A 17 -1.62 -4.94 -22.59
C TYR A 17 -1.54 -3.41 -22.46
N HIS A 18 -1.56 -2.92 -21.22
CA HIS A 18 -1.27 -1.52 -20.89
C HIS A 18 -0.23 -1.46 -19.77
N SER A 19 0.92 -0.85 -20.05
CA SER A 19 1.96 -0.69 -19.02
C SER A 19 1.51 0.32 -17.95
N PRO A 20 1.96 0.12 -16.69
CA PRO A 20 1.77 1.09 -15.61
C PRO A 20 2.21 2.51 -16.01
N ILE A 21 1.52 3.55 -15.56
CA ILE A 21 1.98 4.94 -15.74
C ILE A 21 3.09 5.30 -14.75
N GLU A 22 3.86 6.33 -15.09
CA GLU A 22 4.75 6.98 -14.14
C GLU A 22 3.98 7.92 -13.22
N PHE A 23 4.45 8.04 -11.98
CA PHE A 23 3.94 8.98 -10.99
C PHE A 23 5.06 9.50 -10.08
N SER A 24 4.80 10.62 -9.43
CA SER A 24 5.69 11.28 -8.47
C SER A 24 4.87 11.88 -7.34
N LYS A 25 5.53 12.44 -6.31
CA LYS A 25 4.85 13.18 -5.23
C LYS A 25 4.00 14.37 -5.71
N HIS A 26 4.17 14.79 -6.96
CA HIS A 26 3.41 15.88 -7.58
C HIS A 26 2.24 15.39 -8.45
N SER A 27 2.04 14.06 -8.55
CA SER A 27 0.86 13.51 -9.21
C SER A 27 -0.43 13.90 -8.46
N PRO A 28 -1.58 13.93 -9.15
CA PRO A 28 -2.86 14.20 -8.49
C PRO A 28 -3.12 13.28 -7.30
N LEU A 29 -3.79 13.79 -6.27
CA LEU A 29 -4.11 13.06 -5.02
C LEU A 29 -4.71 11.67 -5.29
N GLU A 30 -5.67 11.57 -6.21
CA GLU A 30 -6.31 10.31 -6.57
C GLU A 30 -5.30 9.27 -7.10
N ILE A 31 -4.34 9.69 -7.94
CA ILE A 31 -3.28 8.81 -8.44
C ILE A 31 -2.36 8.39 -7.30
N LEU A 32 -1.92 9.35 -6.48
CA LEU A 32 -1.02 9.09 -5.36
C LEU A 32 -1.62 8.11 -4.35
N ALA A 33 -2.87 8.31 -3.96
CA ALA A 33 -3.57 7.52 -2.96
C ALA A 33 -3.62 6.03 -3.33
N TYR A 34 -3.84 5.74 -4.61
CA TYR A 34 -3.87 4.38 -5.15
C TYR A 34 -2.49 3.80 -5.46
N SER A 35 -1.44 4.62 -5.55
CA SER A 35 -0.07 4.21 -5.95
C SER A 35 0.84 3.80 -4.77
N LEU A 36 0.34 3.88 -3.53
CA LEU A 36 1.13 3.50 -2.35
C LEU A 36 1.61 2.04 -2.41
N GLY A 37 0.78 1.13 -2.93
CA GLY A 37 1.11 -0.28 -3.09
C GLY A 37 1.52 -0.96 -1.79
N ALA A 38 2.71 -1.58 -1.80
CA ALA A 38 3.34 -2.12 -0.60
C ALA A 38 4.12 -1.02 0.12
N THR A 39 3.59 -0.48 1.22
CA THR A 39 4.28 0.56 2.01
C THR A 39 5.18 -0.07 3.07
N LEU A 40 6.50 0.06 2.91
CA LEU A 40 7.47 -0.55 3.83
C LEU A 40 7.74 0.32 5.05
N TYR A 41 7.48 -0.21 6.25
CA TYR A 41 7.83 0.43 7.51
C TYR A 41 9.28 0.13 7.87
N MET A 42 10.02 1.18 8.25
CA MET A 42 11.41 1.11 8.69
C MET A 42 11.60 1.91 9.98
N PRO A 43 12.35 1.40 10.97
CA PRO A 43 12.67 2.17 12.17
C PRO A 43 13.47 3.43 11.85
N GLY A 44 13.10 4.56 12.49
CA GLY A 44 13.76 5.85 12.33
C GLY A 44 15.23 5.88 12.78
N ASN A 45 15.68 4.94 13.62
CA ASN A 45 17.08 4.80 14.05
C ASN A 45 17.95 3.98 13.06
N ARG A 46 17.39 3.53 11.92
CA ARG A 46 18.16 2.82 10.88
C ARG A 46 19.23 3.74 10.28
N ARG A 47 20.50 3.38 10.46
CA ARG A 47 21.65 4.19 10.01
C ARG A 47 21.94 4.15 8.50
N GLN A 48 21.27 3.28 7.76
CA GLN A 48 21.51 3.04 6.33
C GLN A 48 20.39 3.58 5.43
N ILE A 49 19.50 4.44 5.93
CA ILE A 49 18.36 4.96 5.14
C ILE A 49 18.86 5.65 3.87
N SER A 50 19.82 6.56 3.96
CA SER A 50 20.37 7.26 2.79
C SER A 50 21.10 6.30 1.86
N ASP A 51 21.85 5.34 2.40
CA ASP A 51 22.58 4.37 1.57
C ASP A 51 21.62 3.45 0.82
N ASP A 52 20.55 3.00 1.46
CA ASP A 52 19.52 2.19 0.81
C ASP A 52 18.80 2.99 -0.29
N LEU A 53 18.48 4.27 -0.04
CA LEU A 53 17.84 5.18 -1.02
C LEU A 53 18.77 5.49 -2.20
N LEU A 54 20.04 5.78 -1.95
CA LEU A 54 21.00 6.18 -2.98
C LEU A 54 21.65 5.00 -3.72
N SER A 55 21.71 3.81 -3.12
CA SER A 55 22.34 2.63 -3.74
C SER A 55 21.57 2.06 -4.93
N GLY A 56 20.35 2.56 -5.20
CA GLY A 56 19.48 2.00 -6.24
C GLY A 56 18.94 0.62 -5.89
N LYS A 57 19.03 0.14 -4.64
CA LYS A 57 18.46 -1.16 -4.20
C LYS A 57 16.95 -1.26 -4.42
N PHE A 58 16.26 -0.12 -4.53
CA PHE A 58 14.83 -0.01 -4.88
C PHE A 58 14.55 -0.14 -6.38
N ILE A 59 15.58 0.06 -7.21
CA ILE A 59 15.53 -0.09 -8.67
C ILE A 59 16.03 -1.48 -9.06
N LYS A 60 17.19 -1.88 -8.53
CA LYS A 60 17.85 -3.17 -8.75
C LYS A 60 18.39 -3.67 -7.42
N GLY A 61 17.71 -4.62 -6.78
CA GLY A 61 18.15 -5.18 -5.52
C GLY A 61 17.03 -5.73 -4.66
N LYS A 62 17.31 -5.86 -3.35
CA LYS A 62 16.40 -6.52 -2.39
C LYS A 62 15.07 -5.78 -2.18
N HIS A 63 14.95 -4.52 -2.61
CA HIS A 63 13.75 -3.70 -2.46
C HIS A 63 13.13 -3.30 -3.81
N GLU A 64 13.45 -4.04 -4.87
CA GLU A 64 12.98 -3.71 -6.22
C GLU A 64 11.46 -3.65 -6.31
N GLY A 65 10.94 -2.59 -6.95
CA GLY A 65 9.50 -2.35 -7.10
C GLY A 65 8.81 -1.69 -5.90
N LEU A 66 9.55 -1.28 -4.88
CA LEU A 66 9.01 -0.50 -3.77
C LEU A 66 8.67 0.93 -4.23
N THR A 67 7.46 1.39 -3.89
CA THR A 67 6.98 2.72 -4.28
C THR A 67 6.76 3.66 -3.09
N SER A 68 6.69 3.13 -1.87
CA SER A 68 6.50 3.96 -0.67
C SER A 68 7.17 3.37 0.58
N ILE A 69 7.66 4.25 1.45
CA ILE A 69 8.25 3.92 2.73
C ILE A 69 7.69 4.79 3.85
N VAL A 70 7.68 4.25 5.07
CA VAL A 70 7.39 5.01 6.29
C VAL A 70 8.58 4.86 7.23
N LEU A 71 9.21 5.99 7.56
CA LEU A 71 10.22 6.10 8.61
C LEU A 71 9.51 6.27 9.95
N CYS A 72 9.62 5.29 10.83
CA CYS A 72 8.80 5.18 12.03
C CYS A 72 9.53 5.69 13.27
N LEU A 73 8.96 6.71 13.92
CA LEU A 73 9.42 7.28 15.19
C LEU A 73 8.56 6.85 16.38
N GLU A 74 7.56 6.00 16.18
CA GLU A 74 6.62 5.57 17.22
C GLU A 74 6.95 4.16 17.73
N ASP A 75 6.14 3.13 17.48
CA ASP A 75 6.25 1.80 18.13
C ASP A 75 7.58 1.07 17.89
N SER A 76 8.32 1.44 16.85
CA SER A 76 9.61 0.82 16.52
C SER A 76 10.81 1.48 17.20
N ILE A 77 10.60 2.50 18.03
CA ILE A 77 11.65 3.31 18.66
C ILE A 77 11.39 3.38 20.17
N GLY A 78 12.42 3.14 20.98
CA GLY A 78 12.34 3.32 22.44
C GLY A 78 12.22 4.80 22.83
N ASP A 79 11.60 5.10 23.98
CA ASP A 79 11.43 6.48 24.45
C ASP A 79 12.78 7.21 24.63
N ASP A 80 13.80 6.49 25.07
CA ASP A 80 15.18 6.94 25.26
C ASP A 80 15.96 7.12 23.94
N GLU A 81 15.46 6.54 22.85
CA GLU A 81 16.07 6.65 21.52
C GLU A 81 15.41 7.70 20.63
N LEU A 82 14.28 8.28 21.06
CA LEU A 82 13.43 9.12 20.20
C LEU A 82 14.18 10.30 19.58
N GLU A 83 14.89 11.09 20.40
CA GLU A 83 15.64 12.25 19.93
C GLU A 83 16.76 11.84 18.95
N ASN A 84 17.45 10.74 19.23
CA ASN A 84 18.48 10.18 18.35
C ASN A 84 17.87 9.71 17.01
N ALA A 85 16.68 9.10 17.04
CA ALA A 85 15.98 8.64 15.85
C ALA A 85 15.49 9.83 15.00
N GLU A 86 14.99 10.90 15.61
CA GLU A 86 14.62 12.14 14.92
C GLU A 86 15.82 12.73 14.17
N TRP A 87 16.94 12.93 14.87
CA TRP A 87 18.17 13.45 14.25
C TRP A 87 18.71 12.52 13.18
N ASN A 88 18.63 11.20 13.38
CA ASN A 88 19.03 10.24 12.34
C ASN A 88 18.18 10.43 11.08
N ILE A 89 16.84 10.47 11.16
CA ILE A 89 16.00 10.70 9.97
C ILE A 89 16.41 12.00 9.26
N VAL A 90 16.56 13.10 10.01
CA VAL A 90 16.96 14.40 9.46
C VAL A 90 18.28 14.29 8.71
N HIS A 91 19.33 13.75 9.34
CA HIS A 91 20.64 13.63 8.72
C HIS A 91 20.64 12.72 7.49
N GLN A 92 19.88 11.63 7.52
CA GLN A 92 19.78 10.70 6.40
C GLN A 92 19.08 11.36 5.20
N LEU A 93 17.96 12.06 5.42
CA LEU A 93 17.24 12.75 4.35
C LEU A 93 18.03 13.96 3.81
N GLN A 94 18.70 14.72 4.67
CA GLN A 94 19.59 15.80 4.22
C GLN A 94 20.76 15.29 3.37
N ARG A 95 21.29 14.09 3.68
CA ARG A 95 22.32 13.46 2.84
C ARG A 95 21.77 13.04 1.47
N VAL A 96 20.55 12.52 1.42
CA VAL A 96 19.87 12.20 0.16
C VAL A 96 19.64 13.47 -0.66
N HIS A 97 19.11 14.52 -0.05
CA HIS A 97 18.85 15.81 -0.69
C HIS A 97 20.13 16.41 -1.31
N LYS A 98 21.23 16.42 -0.55
CA LYS A 98 22.54 16.86 -1.06
C LYS A 98 23.04 16.04 -2.24
N ALA A 99 22.80 14.72 -2.24
CA ALA A 99 23.20 13.86 -3.36
C ALA A 99 22.37 14.12 -4.62
N ILE A 100 21.07 14.40 -4.49
CA ILE A 100 20.22 14.81 -5.62
C ILE A 100 20.67 16.15 -6.18
N ASN A 101 20.92 17.16 -5.34
CA ASN A 101 21.38 18.48 -5.78
C ASN A 101 22.77 18.44 -6.44
N ALA A 102 23.60 17.46 -6.08
CA ALA A 102 24.88 17.20 -6.72
C ALA A 102 24.76 16.40 -8.04
N GLY A 103 23.55 16.00 -8.45
CA GLY A 103 23.31 15.20 -9.66
C GLY A 103 23.73 13.74 -9.56
N VAL A 104 23.96 13.22 -8.35
CA VAL A 104 24.42 11.82 -8.12
C VAL A 104 23.26 10.83 -8.20
N SER A 105 22.03 11.28 -7.95
CA SER A 105 20.80 10.48 -7.99
C SER A 105 19.65 11.34 -8.49
N MET A 106 18.61 10.73 -9.06
CA MET A 106 17.43 11.44 -9.51
C MET A 106 16.28 11.25 -8.52
N GLU A 107 15.55 12.33 -8.21
CA GLU A 107 14.41 12.29 -7.29
C GLU A 107 13.34 11.28 -7.73
N GLN A 108 13.13 11.15 -9.05
CA GLN A 108 12.16 10.23 -9.64
C GLN A 108 12.41 8.74 -9.35
N ASP A 109 13.63 8.41 -8.91
CA ASP A 109 14.06 7.05 -8.55
C ASP A 109 13.82 6.72 -7.07
N LEU A 110 13.45 7.70 -6.25
CA LEU A 110 13.18 7.51 -4.83
C LEU A 110 11.73 7.06 -4.60
N PRO A 111 11.48 6.14 -3.65
CA PRO A 111 10.12 5.86 -3.20
C PRO A 111 9.53 7.08 -2.47
N MET A 112 8.21 7.17 -2.43
CA MET A 112 7.53 8.17 -1.60
C MET A 112 7.91 7.99 -0.13
N VAL A 113 8.43 9.04 0.50
CA VAL A 113 8.88 8.99 1.89
C VAL A 113 7.84 9.62 2.81
N PHE A 114 7.42 8.86 3.81
CA PHE A 114 6.55 9.36 4.88
C PHE A 114 7.21 9.16 6.23
N ILE A 115 6.79 9.94 7.22
CA ILE A 115 7.29 9.81 8.59
C ILE A 115 6.11 9.53 9.54
N ARG A 116 6.17 8.43 10.29
CA ARG A 116 5.22 8.15 11.38
C ARG A 116 5.70 8.83 12.65
N VAL A 117 4.99 9.87 13.04
CA VAL A 117 5.28 10.69 14.22
C VAL A 117 4.52 10.19 15.45
N ARG A 118 4.90 10.63 16.65
CA ARG A 118 4.19 10.36 17.92
C ARG A 118 3.20 11.46 18.29
N THR A 119 3.48 12.69 17.90
CA THR A 119 2.69 13.87 18.28
C THR A 119 2.65 14.91 17.15
N PRO A 120 1.64 15.80 17.13
CA PRO A 120 1.59 16.88 16.15
C PRO A 120 2.81 17.81 16.20
N ARG A 121 3.30 18.15 17.40
CA ARG A 121 4.48 19.00 17.59
C ARG A 121 5.74 18.43 16.94
N GLN A 122 5.87 17.10 16.89
CA GLN A 122 7.01 16.44 16.27
C GLN A 122 7.10 16.72 14.76
N MET A 123 5.96 16.95 14.08
CA MET A 123 5.98 17.33 12.65
C MET A 123 6.71 18.66 12.44
N PHE A 124 6.40 19.69 13.24
CA PHE A 124 7.09 20.98 13.17
C PHE A 124 8.60 20.84 13.37
N LEU A 125 9.02 20.12 14.42
CA LEU A 125 10.43 19.93 14.72
C LEU A 125 11.18 19.22 13.58
N ILE A 126 10.56 18.22 12.96
CA ILE A 126 11.17 17.50 11.85
C ILE A 126 11.27 18.38 10.61
N VAL A 127 10.20 19.09 10.25
CA VAL A 127 10.20 19.98 9.07
C VAL A 127 11.23 21.09 9.22
N GLU A 128 11.25 21.77 10.38
CA GLU A 128 12.23 22.81 10.69
C GLU A 128 13.67 22.28 10.58
N ARG A 129 13.94 21.10 11.14
CA ARG A 129 15.28 20.49 11.09
C ARG A 129 15.66 19.99 9.70
N LEU A 130 14.70 19.55 8.88
CA LEU A 130 14.96 19.12 7.50
C LEU A 130 15.40 20.30 6.62
N GLY A 131 14.82 21.49 6.83
CA GLY A 131 14.99 22.62 5.91
C GLY A 131 14.54 22.24 4.50
N GLU A 132 15.30 22.61 3.47
CA GLU A 132 15.01 22.29 2.06
C GLU A 132 14.80 20.78 1.80
N ALA A 133 15.41 19.90 2.61
CA ALA A 133 15.22 18.45 2.47
C ALA A 133 13.78 17.99 2.75
N VAL A 134 12.88 18.87 3.24
CA VAL A 134 11.43 18.62 3.34
C VAL A 134 10.82 18.27 1.98
N GLU A 135 11.41 18.73 0.87
CA GLU A 135 10.97 18.40 -0.48
C GLU A 135 11.02 16.88 -0.75
N LEU A 136 11.82 16.11 -0.01
CA LEU A 136 11.88 14.66 -0.17
C LEU A 136 10.70 13.91 0.45
N ILE A 137 9.98 14.51 1.40
CA ILE A 137 8.87 13.84 2.07
C ILE A 137 7.54 14.12 1.37
N CYS A 138 6.66 13.13 1.40
CA CYS A 138 5.29 13.19 0.90
C CYS A 138 4.28 13.47 2.01
N GLY A 139 4.68 13.29 3.28
CA GLY A 139 3.83 13.61 4.41
C GLY A 139 4.05 12.75 5.66
N PHE A 140 3.01 12.68 6.49
CA PHE A 140 3.08 12.11 7.82
C PHE A 140 2.02 11.04 8.07
N VAL A 141 2.34 10.10 8.97
CA VAL A 141 1.43 9.05 9.44
C VAL A 141 1.06 9.36 10.88
N PHE A 142 -0.24 9.34 11.18
CA PHE A 142 -0.78 9.69 12.50
C PHE A 142 -1.20 8.42 13.25
N PRO A 143 -0.40 7.93 14.22
CA PRO A 143 -0.77 6.78 15.02
C PRO A 143 -1.93 7.12 15.94
N LYS A 144 -2.71 6.10 16.30
CA LYS A 144 -3.80 6.20 17.29
C LYS A 144 -4.69 7.42 17.01
N PHE A 145 -4.99 7.67 15.73
CA PHE A 145 -5.74 8.84 15.29
C PHE A 145 -7.18 8.74 15.78
N SER A 146 -7.67 9.79 16.43
CA SER A 146 -8.96 9.82 17.09
C SER A 146 -9.63 11.20 16.97
N PRO A 147 -10.93 11.34 17.25
CA PRO A 147 -11.58 12.66 17.26
C PRO A 147 -10.93 13.66 18.20
N GLU A 148 -10.34 13.19 19.31
CA GLU A 148 -9.74 14.03 20.35
C GLU A 148 -8.40 14.65 19.92
N ASN A 149 -7.59 13.90 19.16
CA ASN A 149 -6.27 14.37 18.72
C ASN A 149 -6.22 14.79 17.25
N GLY A 150 -7.20 14.36 16.45
CA GLY A 150 -7.12 14.42 15.00
C GLY A 150 -7.18 15.84 14.45
N GLU A 151 -7.99 16.72 15.05
CA GLU A 151 -8.05 18.13 14.66
C GLU A 151 -6.66 18.78 14.80
N LEU A 152 -5.92 18.48 15.87
CA LEU A 152 -4.59 19.06 16.09
C LEU A 152 -3.56 18.53 15.09
N TYR A 153 -3.62 17.24 14.71
CA TYR A 153 -2.78 16.69 13.64
C TYR A 153 -3.04 17.42 12.31
N LEU A 154 -4.30 17.59 11.94
CA LEU A 154 -4.69 18.12 10.64
C LEU A 154 -4.48 19.64 10.52
N THR A 155 -4.77 20.41 11.57
CA THR A 155 -4.44 21.85 11.60
C THR A 155 -2.93 22.06 11.55
N THR A 156 -2.16 21.26 12.28
CA THR A 156 -0.68 21.33 12.21
C THR A 156 -0.16 21.03 10.81
N LEU A 157 -0.68 20.00 10.14
CA LEU A 157 -0.29 19.67 8.77
C LEU A 157 -0.62 20.81 7.79
N ARG A 158 -1.82 21.39 7.90
CA ARG A 158 -2.23 22.54 7.08
C ARG A 158 -1.30 23.73 7.30
N ASP A 159 -1.04 24.10 8.56
CA ASP A 159 -0.16 25.19 8.92
C ASP A 159 1.26 25.00 8.35
N LEU A 160 1.78 23.76 8.37
CA LEU A 160 3.06 23.42 7.78
C LEU A 160 3.08 23.61 6.26
N ASN A 161 2.06 23.11 5.56
CA ASN A 161 1.93 23.28 4.11
C ASN A 161 1.89 24.76 3.72
N GLU A 162 1.11 25.57 4.45
CA GLU A 162 0.98 27.01 4.20
C GLU A 162 2.27 27.79 4.49
N ARG A 163 2.95 27.49 5.59
CA ARG A 163 4.17 28.22 6.01
C ARG A 163 5.38 27.90 5.15
N GLU A 164 5.58 26.62 4.83
CA GLU A 164 6.76 26.16 4.09
C GLU A 164 6.53 26.10 2.57
N GLY A 165 5.29 26.34 2.11
CA GLY A 165 4.96 26.29 0.68
C GLY A 165 5.06 24.88 0.09
N VAL A 166 4.83 23.85 0.91
CA VAL A 166 4.96 22.43 0.52
C VAL A 166 3.59 21.76 0.42
N CYS A 167 3.56 20.60 -0.25
CA CYS A 167 2.38 19.75 -0.32
C CYS A 167 2.65 18.43 0.40
N LEU A 168 2.29 18.38 1.69
CA LEU A 168 2.39 17.20 2.55
C LEU A 168 1.00 16.66 2.85
N TYR A 169 0.88 15.33 2.85
CA TYR A 169 -0.36 14.63 3.15
C TYR A 169 -0.34 13.92 4.50
N GLY A 170 -1.52 13.69 5.06
CA GLY A 170 -1.76 12.91 6.25
C GLY A 170 -2.24 11.50 5.93
N MET A 171 -1.77 10.52 6.70
CA MET A 171 -2.28 9.16 6.69
C MET A 171 -2.67 8.73 8.10
N PRO A 172 -3.94 8.94 8.52
CA PRO A 172 -4.41 8.53 9.83
C PRO A 172 -4.46 7.00 9.96
N ILE A 173 -4.01 6.47 11.10
CA ILE A 173 -4.17 5.06 11.46
C ILE A 173 -5.31 4.93 12.48
N LEU A 174 -6.33 4.15 12.09
CA LEU A 174 -7.44 3.77 12.96
C LEU A 174 -7.04 2.52 13.74
N GLU A 175 -6.70 2.70 15.01
CA GLU A 175 -6.11 1.64 15.84
C GLU A 175 -6.39 1.79 17.35
N SER A 176 -7.27 2.73 17.74
CA SER A 176 -7.57 3.03 19.15
C SER A 176 -8.69 2.14 19.73
N ALA A 177 -8.76 2.11 21.07
CA ALA A 177 -9.83 1.46 21.82
C ALA A 177 -11.23 1.95 21.42
N SER A 178 -11.40 3.26 21.26
CA SER A 178 -12.68 3.88 20.88
C SER A 178 -13.19 3.46 19.49
N VAL A 179 -12.28 3.04 18.60
CA VAL A 179 -12.65 2.50 17.28
C VAL A 179 -13.05 1.02 17.37
N ILE A 180 -12.33 0.21 18.16
CA ILE A 180 -12.56 -1.24 18.18
C ILE A 180 -13.66 -1.67 19.16
N TYR A 181 -13.87 -0.94 20.27
CA TYR A 181 -14.88 -1.28 21.27
C TYR A 181 -16.28 -0.92 20.81
N ARG A 182 -17.19 -1.90 20.91
CA ARG A 182 -18.52 -1.84 20.28
C ARG A 182 -19.37 -0.68 20.82
N GLU A 183 -19.25 -0.38 22.10
CA GLU A 183 -19.99 0.67 22.78
C GLU A 183 -19.64 2.09 22.32
N GLN A 184 -18.46 2.29 21.71
CA GLN A 184 -17.96 3.59 21.26
C GLN A 184 -17.75 3.68 19.75
N ARG A 185 -17.68 2.55 19.04
CA ARG A 185 -17.30 2.49 17.63
C ARG A 185 -18.13 3.40 16.74
N ASP A 186 -19.46 3.29 16.80
CA ASP A 186 -20.34 3.99 15.86
C ASP A 186 -20.18 5.50 15.97
N ILE A 187 -20.22 6.04 17.19
CA ILE A 187 -20.06 7.48 17.44
C ILE A 187 -18.63 7.95 17.08
N THR A 188 -17.62 7.14 17.38
CA THR A 188 -16.21 7.47 17.09
C THR A 188 -15.97 7.52 15.59
N LEU A 189 -16.44 6.52 14.83
CA LEU A 189 -16.29 6.46 13.38
C LEU A 189 -17.04 7.63 12.70
N MET A 190 -18.25 7.96 13.14
CA MET A 190 -18.99 9.12 12.62
C MET A 190 -18.24 10.43 12.85
N ASN A 191 -17.69 10.64 14.06
CA ASN A 191 -16.90 11.82 14.38
C ASN A 191 -15.61 11.89 13.56
N LEU A 192 -14.92 10.76 13.38
CA LEU A 192 -13.75 10.65 12.52
C LEU A 192 -14.08 11.00 11.06
N LYS A 193 -15.19 10.50 10.53
CA LYS A 193 -15.62 10.81 9.16
C LYS A 193 -15.90 12.30 8.99
N ALA A 194 -16.67 12.89 9.90
CA ALA A 194 -16.96 14.33 9.88
C ALA A 194 -15.68 15.17 9.96
N LEU A 195 -14.72 14.76 10.79
CA LEU A 195 -13.42 15.42 10.90
C LEU A 195 -12.61 15.30 9.61
N LEU A 196 -12.45 14.08 9.07
CA LEU A 196 -11.65 13.86 7.87
C LEU A 196 -12.26 14.58 6.66
N ASP A 197 -13.59 14.66 6.54
CA ASP A 197 -14.27 15.37 5.45
C ASP A 197 -13.96 16.86 5.41
N LYS A 198 -13.70 17.49 6.57
CA LYS A 198 -13.28 18.90 6.68
C LYS A 198 -11.85 19.14 6.15
N TYR A 199 -11.05 18.09 6.07
CA TYR A 199 -9.63 18.12 5.69
C TYR A 199 -9.33 17.14 4.54
N HIS A 200 -10.33 16.80 3.72
CA HIS A 200 -10.26 15.72 2.73
C HIS A 200 -9.07 15.86 1.78
N ASP A 201 -8.76 17.09 1.37
CA ASP A 201 -7.64 17.44 0.49
C ASP A 201 -6.26 17.11 1.08
N LEU A 202 -6.16 16.97 2.40
CA LEU A 202 -4.92 16.60 3.10
C LEU A 202 -4.80 15.09 3.32
N ILE A 203 -5.85 14.29 3.12
CA ILE A 203 -5.83 12.86 3.46
C ILE A 203 -5.45 12.01 2.26
N LEU A 204 -4.28 11.37 2.33
CA LEU A 204 -3.82 10.49 1.25
C LEU A 204 -4.37 9.07 1.37
N ASN A 205 -4.43 8.54 2.59
CA ASN A 205 -4.83 7.15 2.82
C ASN A 205 -5.25 6.95 4.27
N ILE A 206 -6.30 6.16 4.50
CA ILE A 206 -6.70 5.70 5.84
C ILE A 206 -6.11 4.32 6.08
N ARG A 207 -5.48 4.13 7.23
CA ARG A 207 -4.83 2.87 7.61
C ARG A 207 -5.54 2.20 8.78
N ILE A 208 -5.39 0.89 8.87
CA ILE A 208 -5.97 0.07 9.94
C ILE A 208 -4.85 -0.60 10.74
N GLY A 209 -4.76 -0.30 12.04
CA GLY A 209 -3.78 -0.91 12.95
C GLY A 209 -4.28 -2.23 13.52
N GLY A 210 -4.15 -3.30 12.74
CA GLY A 210 -4.61 -4.64 13.15
C GLY A 210 -3.89 -5.20 14.38
N THR A 211 -2.62 -4.86 14.57
CA THR A 211 -1.81 -5.32 15.71
C THR A 211 -2.28 -4.66 17.02
N ASP A 212 -2.45 -3.35 17.05
CA ASP A 212 -3.00 -2.62 18.21
C ASP A 212 -4.41 -3.11 18.57
N PHE A 213 -5.29 -3.28 17.57
CA PHE A 213 -6.61 -3.87 17.80
C PHE A 213 -6.53 -5.27 18.40
N SER A 214 -5.63 -6.12 17.91
CA SER A 214 -5.42 -7.46 18.48
C SER A 214 -4.93 -7.36 19.93
N GLY A 215 -3.99 -6.45 20.20
CA GLY A 215 -3.42 -6.21 21.53
C GLY A 215 -4.45 -5.83 22.58
N LEU A 216 -5.45 -5.02 22.22
CA LEU A 216 -6.55 -4.62 23.12
C LEU A 216 -7.43 -5.78 23.60
N PHE A 217 -7.40 -6.93 22.93
CA PHE A 217 -8.08 -8.17 23.35
C PHE A 217 -7.11 -9.27 23.80
N GLY A 218 -5.81 -8.98 23.91
CA GLY A 218 -4.80 -10.00 24.19
C GLY A 218 -4.69 -11.07 23.08
N LEU A 219 -5.07 -10.72 21.85
CA LEU A 219 -5.01 -11.62 20.70
C LEU A 219 -3.69 -11.43 19.97
N ARG A 220 -3.17 -12.53 19.43
CA ARG A 220 -2.12 -12.52 18.42
C ARG A 220 -2.44 -13.62 17.42
N ARG A 221 -2.55 -13.25 16.15
CA ARG A 221 -2.80 -14.23 15.09
C ARG A 221 -1.62 -15.18 14.95
N ASN A 222 -1.85 -16.27 14.21
CA ASN A 222 -0.80 -17.17 13.72
C ASN A 222 -0.70 -17.03 12.19
N ARG A 223 0.34 -17.63 11.60
CA ARG A 223 0.63 -17.60 10.14
C ARG A 223 -0.47 -18.21 9.25
N ASP A 224 -1.32 -19.07 9.80
CA ASP A 224 -2.37 -19.76 9.06
C ASP A 224 -3.72 -19.02 9.14
N THR A 225 -3.77 -17.93 9.92
CA THR A 225 -4.98 -17.15 10.25
C THR A 225 -4.87 -15.74 9.70
N THR A 226 -5.83 -15.34 8.86
CA THR A 226 -5.91 -13.97 8.35
C THR A 226 -6.50 -13.03 9.40
N ILE A 227 -6.30 -11.72 9.25
CA ILE A 227 -6.90 -10.72 10.15
C ILE A 227 -8.43 -10.79 10.11
N TYR A 228 -9.00 -11.23 8.98
CA TYR A 228 -10.43 -11.42 8.76
C TYR A 228 -11.01 -12.66 9.46
N ASP A 229 -10.16 -13.58 9.91
CA ASP A 229 -10.60 -14.73 10.70
C ASP A 229 -10.77 -14.36 12.20
N ILE A 230 -10.22 -13.20 12.64
CA ILE A 230 -10.40 -12.68 14.00
C ILE A 230 -11.69 -11.87 14.07
N LEU A 231 -12.74 -12.43 14.67
CA LEU A 231 -14.11 -11.89 14.66
C LEU A 231 -14.19 -10.40 15.07
N VAL A 232 -13.62 -10.03 16.22
CA VAL A 232 -13.68 -8.65 16.73
C VAL A 232 -13.01 -7.63 15.81
N ILE A 233 -11.96 -8.07 15.07
CA ILE A 233 -11.24 -7.22 14.14
C ILE A 233 -11.96 -7.17 12.79
N ARG A 234 -12.39 -8.33 12.28
CA ARG A 234 -13.20 -8.41 11.05
C ARG A 234 -14.42 -7.50 11.10
N ASP A 235 -15.17 -7.54 12.21
CA ASP A 235 -16.39 -6.74 12.36
C ASP A 235 -16.07 -5.23 12.39
N CYS A 236 -14.95 -4.84 13.00
CA CYS A 236 -14.48 -3.46 12.97
C CYS A 236 -13.99 -3.01 11.60
N ILE A 237 -13.22 -3.86 10.89
CA ILE A 237 -12.80 -3.59 9.51
C ILE A 237 -14.03 -3.39 8.62
N SER A 238 -15.07 -4.22 8.78
CA SER A 238 -16.33 -4.06 8.06
C SER A 238 -16.96 -2.68 8.29
N ASP A 239 -17.02 -2.22 9.54
CA ASP A 239 -17.59 -0.91 9.89
C ASP A 239 -16.73 0.26 9.35
N ILE A 240 -15.40 0.13 9.38
CA ILE A 240 -14.46 1.09 8.78
C ILE A 240 -14.68 1.18 7.25
N ILE A 241 -14.70 0.04 6.55
CA ILE A 241 -14.95 -0.01 5.11
C ILE A 241 -16.31 0.59 4.78
N ASN A 242 -17.35 0.24 5.55
CA ASN A 242 -18.69 0.73 5.31
C ASN A 242 -18.75 2.26 5.31
N LEU A 243 -18.01 2.92 6.20
CA LEU A 243 -18.05 4.37 6.33
C LEU A 243 -17.11 5.10 5.36
N PHE A 244 -15.87 4.62 5.25
CA PHE A 244 -14.82 5.31 4.50
C PHE A 244 -14.69 4.83 3.05
N GLY A 245 -15.12 3.61 2.72
CA GLY A 245 -14.97 3.00 1.41
C GLY A 245 -16.19 3.13 0.49
N ARG A 246 -17.16 4.00 0.82
CA ARG A 246 -18.34 4.27 -0.02
C ARG A 246 -17.90 4.94 -1.32
N SER A 247 -18.61 4.71 -2.42
CA SER A 247 -18.30 5.38 -3.70
C SER A 247 -18.46 6.90 -3.67
N GLU A 248 -19.19 7.44 -2.70
CA GLU A 248 -19.33 8.88 -2.46
C GLU A 248 -18.21 9.43 -1.55
N SER A 249 -17.47 8.54 -0.91
CA SER A 249 -16.32 8.84 -0.06
C SER A 249 -15.05 8.44 -0.81
N ASP A 250 -14.30 9.39 -1.35
CA ASP A 250 -13.13 9.09 -2.19
C ASP A 250 -11.89 8.65 -1.37
N TYR A 251 -12.06 8.17 -0.13
CA TYR A 251 -10.95 7.71 0.68
C TYR A 251 -10.43 6.35 0.22
N VAL A 252 -9.10 6.25 0.14
CA VAL A 252 -8.42 4.96 -0.06
C VAL A 252 -8.06 4.38 1.30
N ILE A 253 -8.44 3.12 1.52
CA ILE A 253 -8.15 2.37 2.75
C ILE A 253 -7.12 1.29 2.44
N SER A 254 -6.05 1.18 3.22
CA SER A 254 -5.04 0.12 3.05
C SER A 254 -5.20 -1.03 4.04
N GLY A 255 -4.78 -2.22 3.60
CA GLY A 255 -4.81 -3.45 4.39
C GLY A 255 -3.93 -3.38 5.66
N PRO A 256 -4.34 -4.02 6.77
CA PRO A 256 -3.52 -4.15 7.99
C PRO A 256 -2.16 -4.83 7.72
N VAL A 257 -1.20 -4.69 8.62
CA VAL A 257 0.15 -5.30 8.47
C VAL A 257 0.11 -6.83 8.52
N TRP A 258 0.81 -7.51 7.61
CA TRP A 258 1.16 -8.94 7.74
C TRP A 258 2.48 -9.12 8.52
N GLU A 259 2.45 -9.92 9.59
CA GLU A 259 3.51 -9.96 10.61
C GLU A 259 4.59 -11.04 10.38
N TYR A 260 4.43 -11.91 9.37
CA TYR A 260 5.32 -13.05 9.14
C TYR A 260 6.14 -12.89 7.86
N PHE A 261 7.43 -13.23 7.94
CA PHE A 261 8.35 -13.21 6.81
C PHE A 261 9.42 -14.31 6.88
N ASN A 262 9.35 -15.22 7.87
CA ASN A 262 10.28 -16.33 8.06
C ASN A 262 9.54 -17.58 8.57
N GLY A 263 9.68 -18.69 7.83
CA GLY A 263 9.03 -19.97 8.12
C GLY A 263 9.57 -20.72 9.34
N SER A 264 8.67 -21.37 10.08
CA SER A 264 8.91 -22.50 10.98
C SER A 264 8.01 -23.68 10.56
N GLN A 265 8.03 -24.80 11.29
CA GLN A 265 7.12 -25.93 11.05
C GLN A 265 5.65 -25.47 11.03
N ARG A 266 4.91 -25.93 10.01
CA ARG A 266 3.49 -25.66 9.81
C ARG A 266 2.62 -26.79 10.35
N ILE A 267 1.44 -26.43 10.83
CA ILE A 267 0.43 -27.38 11.29
C ILE A 267 -0.67 -27.56 10.22
N LEU A 268 -1.10 -26.47 9.57
CA LEU A 268 -2.15 -26.51 8.56
C LEU A 268 -1.60 -26.62 7.12
N LYS A 269 -2.46 -27.11 6.22
CA LYS A 269 -2.14 -27.21 4.79
C LYS A 269 -2.14 -25.82 4.15
N PRO A 270 -1.13 -25.49 3.30
CA PRO A 270 -1.13 -24.27 2.50
C PRO A 270 -2.38 -24.18 1.60
N GLN A 271 -2.98 -22.99 1.51
CA GLN A 271 -4.21 -22.79 0.75
C GLN A 271 -3.98 -22.35 -0.71
N ILE A 272 -2.74 -22.02 -1.08
CA ILE A 272 -2.41 -21.70 -2.47
C ILE A 272 -2.33 -22.97 -3.35
N ARG A 273 -3.11 -23.02 -4.43
CA ARG A 273 -3.17 -24.16 -5.35
C ARG A 273 -1.84 -24.33 -6.10
N GLN A 274 -1.45 -25.57 -6.38
CA GLN A 274 -0.25 -25.87 -7.18
C GLN A 274 -0.45 -25.62 -8.67
N THR A 275 -1.62 -26.02 -9.20
CA THR A 275 -1.92 -26.02 -10.64
C THR A 275 -1.60 -24.69 -11.34
N PRO A 276 -1.96 -23.50 -10.80
CA PRO A 276 -1.66 -22.24 -11.47
C PRO A 276 -0.15 -21.98 -11.64
N PHE A 277 0.65 -22.35 -10.63
CA PHE A 277 2.10 -22.19 -10.71
C PHE A 277 2.73 -23.16 -11.71
N GLU A 278 2.27 -24.41 -11.69
CA GLU A 278 2.74 -25.44 -12.64
C GLU A 278 2.35 -25.11 -14.08
N GLN A 279 1.18 -24.51 -14.31
CA GLN A 279 0.77 -24.04 -15.63
C GLN A 279 1.61 -22.84 -16.11
N ALA A 280 1.95 -21.90 -15.23
CA ALA A 280 2.75 -20.73 -15.60
C ALA A 280 4.21 -21.09 -15.91
N PHE A 281 4.84 -21.94 -15.09
CA PHE A 281 6.30 -22.16 -15.13
C PHE A 281 6.74 -23.61 -14.96
N GLY A 282 5.84 -24.59 -15.11
CA GLY A 282 6.16 -26.01 -14.95
C GLY A 282 6.80 -26.33 -13.61
N ARG A 283 7.93 -27.06 -13.63
CA ARG A 283 8.70 -27.41 -12.43
C ARG A 283 9.23 -26.17 -11.69
N THR A 284 9.60 -25.12 -12.39
CA THR A 284 10.07 -23.86 -11.79
C THR A 284 8.94 -23.18 -11.03
N GLY A 285 7.71 -23.27 -11.53
CA GLY A 285 6.52 -22.80 -10.83
C GLY A 285 6.26 -23.56 -9.52
N THR A 286 6.38 -24.88 -9.54
CA THR A 286 6.25 -25.69 -8.30
C THR A 286 7.33 -25.34 -7.26
N LYS A 287 8.55 -25.01 -7.71
CA LYS A 287 9.63 -24.49 -6.83
C LYS A 287 9.28 -23.12 -6.27
N LEU A 288 8.82 -22.18 -7.11
CA LEU A 288 8.39 -20.84 -6.70
C LEU A 288 7.29 -20.93 -5.63
N ARG A 289 6.27 -21.75 -5.86
CA ARG A 289 5.21 -22.03 -4.88
C ARG A 289 5.79 -22.54 -3.56
N SER A 290 6.74 -23.48 -3.62
CA SER A 290 7.36 -24.03 -2.41
C SER A 290 8.16 -22.96 -1.65
N GLN A 291 8.83 -22.05 -2.34
CA GLN A 291 9.54 -20.93 -1.71
C GLN A 291 8.58 -19.97 -1.01
N ILE A 292 7.46 -19.59 -1.67
CA ILE A 292 6.41 -18.75 -1.08
C ILE A 292 5.87 -19.38 0.21
N ILE A 293 5.58 -20.69 0.18
CA ILE A 293 5.12 -21.43 1.36
C ILE A 293 6.17 -21.44 2.47
N ASN A 294 7.45 -21.68 2.13
CA ASN A 294 8.52 -21.73 3.12
C ASN A 294 8.80 -20.37 3.79
N ARG A 295 8.35 -19.26 3.18
CA ARG A 295 8.51 -17.89 3.71
C ARG A 295 7.26 -17.35 4.39
N ASP A 296 6.20 -18.15 4.53
CA ASP A 296 4.87 -17.70 5.02
C ASP A 296 4.21 -16.60 4.19
N GLU A 297 4.55 -16.55 2.92
CA GLU A 297 4.04 -15.57 1.97
C GLU A 297 2.69 -15.99 1.37
N ASP A 298 2.27 -17.25 1.50
CA ASP A 298 0.95 -17.71 1.08
C ASP A 298 -0.18 -17.16 1.97
N GLY A 299 0.08 -16.99 3.28
CA GLY A 299 -0.83 -16.29 4.19
C GLY A 299 -0.98 -14.82 3.82
N LEU A 300 0.13 -14.16 3.44
CA LEU A 300 0.11 -12.81 2.87
C LEU A 300 -0.72 -12.75 1.59
N ILE A 301 -0.51 -13.67 0.64
CA ILE A 301 -1.30 -13.73 -0.62
C ILE A 301 -2.80 -13.84 -0.30
N ARG A 302 -3.17 -14.76 0.59
CA ARG A 302 -4.57 -14.96 1.00
C ARG A 302 -5.16 -13.69 1.59
N GLU A 303 -4.42 -13.01 2.47
CA GLU A 303 -4.89 -11.78 3.09
C GLU A 303 -5.01 -10.62 2.10
N VAL A 304 -4.05 -10.44 1.20
CA VAL A 304 -4.12 -9.38 0.17
C VAL A 304 -5.28 -9.62 -0.80
N LEU A 305 -5.60 -10.89 -1.12
CA LEU A 305 -6.79 -11.23 -1.90
C LEU A 305 -8.09 -10.86 -1.15
N LEU A 306 -8.14 -11.04 0.17
CA LEU A 306 -9.26 -10.60 1.00
C LEU A 306 -9.31 -9.07 1.11
N ASP A 307 -8.17 -8.39 1.22
CA ASP A 307 -8.07 -6.93 1.18
C ASP A 307 -8.69 -6.41 -0.13
N LYS A 308 -8.27 -6.93 -1.30
CA LYS A 308 -8.83 -6.57 -2.62
C LYS A 308 -10.34 -6.84 -2.69
N SER A 309 -10.79 -8.00 -2.19
CA SER A 309 -12.20 -8.41 -2.22
C SER A 309 -13.10 -7.49 -1.38
N ASN A 310 -12.53 -6.90 -0.32
CA ASN A 310 -13.23 -5.96 0.57
C ASN A 310 -13.00 -4.48 0.18
N GLY A 311 -12.37 -4.23 -0.97
CA GLY A 311 -12.18 -2.88 -1.51
C GLY A 311 -10.95 -2.13 -0.99
N LEU A 312 -10.10 -2.75 -0.18
CA LEU A 312 -8.85 -2.14 0.29
C LEU A 312 -7.82 -2.14 -0.84
N VAL A 313 -6.93 -1.14 -0.81
CA VAL A 313 -5.89 -0.93 -1.82
C VAL A 313 -4.55 -0.73 -1.15
N GLY A 314 -3.56 -1.51 -1.57
CA GLY A 314 -2.25 -1.53 -0.94
C GLY A 314 -2.27 -2.14 0.48
N LYS A 315 -1.09 -2.24 1.07
CA LYS A 315 -0.90 -2.84 2.39
C LYS A 315 0.38 -2.32 3.02
N THR A 316 0.37 -2.16 4.33
CA THR A 316 1.61 -1.92 5.07
C THR A 316 2.41 -3.22 5.19
N ILE A 317 3.69 -3.18 4.87
CA ILE A 317 4.61 -4.33 4.94
C ILE A 317 5.78 -4.02 5.86
N ILE A 318 6.38 -5.06 6.44
CA ILE A 318 7.53 -4.98 7.36
C ILE A 318 8.78 -5.67 6.81
N HIS A 319 8.68 -6.32 5.65
CA HIS A 319 9.79 -7.07 5.06
C HIS A 319 9.82 -6.90 3.53
N PRO A 320 11.00 -6.76 2.89
CA PRO A 320 11.11 -6.52 1.46
C PRO A 320 10.55 -7.65 0.58
N SER A 321 10.53 -8.89 1.06
CA SER A 321 9.98 -10.02 0.29
C SER A 321 8.47 -9.88 0.01
N HIS A 322 7.76 -9.04 0.77
CA HIS A 322 6.34 -8.79 0.55
C HIS A 322 6.07 -7.85 -0.64
N ILE A 323 7.07 -7.10 -1.10
CA ILE A 323 6.91 -6.04 -2.11
C ILE A 323 6.29 -6.60 -3.38
N LYS A 324 6.98 -7.54 -4.05
CA LYS A 324 6.52 -8.10 -5.34
C LYS A 324 5.13 -8.72 -5.22
N ILE A 325 4.83 -9.40 -4.12
CA ILE A 325 3.54 -10.05 -3.88
C ILE A 325 2.41 -9.04 -3.82
N VAL A 326 2.55 -8.01 -2.96
CA VAL A 326 1.51 -6.99 -2.80
C VAL A 326 1.33 -6.19 -4.09
N GLN A 327 2.41 -5.85 -4.79
CA GLN A 327 2.33 -5.13 -6.07
C GLN A 327 1.66 -6.00 -7.15
N ALA A 328 2.10 -7.25 -7.33
CA ALA A 328 1.55 -8.16 -8.33
C ALA A 328 0.06 -8.43 -8.13
N LEU A 329 -0.42 -8.54 -6.89
CA LEU A 329 -1.84 -8.74 -6.61
C LEU A 329 -2.72 -7.49 -6.86
N ASN A 330 -2.11 -6.33 -7.07
CA ASN A 330 -2.82 -5.10 -7.44
C ASN A 330 -2.99 -4.89 -8.95
N VAL A 331 -2.28 -5.67 -9.78
CA VAL A 331 -2.41 -5.63 -11.25
C VAL A 331 -3.83 -5.98 -11.69
N ILE A 332 -4.27 -5.39 -12.80
CA ILE A 332 -5.59 -5.62 -13.38
C ILE A 332 -5.48 -6.69 -14.48
N THR A 333 -6.41 -7.64 -14.50
CA THR A 333 -6.48 -8.62 -15.59
C THR A 333 -7.07 -7.99 -16.85
N LEU A 334 -6.78 -8.55 -18.03
CA LEU A 334 -7.39 -8.08 -19.28
C LEU A 334 -8.92 -8.12 -19.22
N GLU A 335 -9.47 -9.18 -18.64
CA GLU A 335 -10.91 -9.36 -18.45
C GLU A 335 -11.51 -8.24 -17.58
N GLU A 336 -10.96 -7.99 -16.39
CA GLU A 336 -11.43 -6.92 -15.50
C GLU A 336 -11.39 -5.55 -16.22
N HIS A 337 -10.33 -5.27 -16.98
CA HIS A 337 -10.19 -4.03 -17.72
C HIS A 337 -11.22 -3.90 -18.86
N MET A 338 -11.41 -4.93 -19.67
CA MET A 338 -12.38 -4.93 -20.78
C MET A 338 -13.81 -4.77 -20.29
N ASP A 339 -14.17 -5.43 -19.18
CA ASP A 339 -15.48 -5.26 -18.55
C ASP A 339 -15.68 -3.83 -18.05
N ALA A 340 -14.66 -3.26 -17.39
CA ALA A 340 -14.72 -1.90 -16.90
C ALA A 340 -14.86 -0.86 -18.03
N CYS A 341 -14.08 -0.99 -19.12
CA CYS A 341 -14.23 -0.15 -20.31
C CYS A 341 -15.64 -0.24 -20.89
N SER A 342 -16.14 -1.48 -21.06
CA SER A 342 -17.47 -1.70 -21.63
C SER A 342 -18.58 -1.10 -20.76
N ILE A 343 -18.49 -1.23 -19.43
CA ILE A 343 -19.45 -0.59 -18.51
C ILE A 343 -19.42 0.94 -18.64
N MET A 344 -18.23 1.55 -18.71
CA MET A 344 -18.09 3.01 -18.83
C MET A 344 -18.60 3.55 -20.16
N GLU A 345 -18.32 2.87 -21.28
CA GLU A 345 -18.80 3.26 -22.60
C GLU A 345 -20.33 3.26 -22.68
N HIS A 346 -20.98 2.35 -21.95
CA HIS A 346 -22.43 2.17 -21.96
C HIS A 346 -23.18 2.98 -20.89
N GLU A 347 -22.48 3.68 -19.98
CA GLU A 347 -23.06 4.47 -18.87
C GLU A 347 -24.17 5.43 -19.34
N VAL A 348 -23.94 6.12 -20.47
CA VAL A 348 -24.83 7.16 -21.00
C VAL A 348 -25.96 6.59 -21.86
N PHE A 349 -25.73 5.46 -22.54
CA PHE A 349 -26.58 5.00 -23.64
C PHE A 349 -27.60 3.94 -23.22
N THR A 350 -27.29 3.14 -22.21
CA THR A 350 -28.08 1.95 -21.90
C THR A 350 -28.28 1.77 -20.40
N ASN A 351 -29.55 1.58 -20.01
CA ASN A 351 -29.88 1.03 -18.71
C ASN A 351 -30.14 -0.46 -18.89
N GLY A 352 -29.28 -1.31 -18.35
CA GLY A 352 -29.43 -2.77 -18.50
C GLY A 352 -28.14 -3.54 -18.30
N VAL A 353 -28.06 -4.68 -18.97
CA VAL A 353 -26.97 -5.65 -18.83
C VAL A 353 -26.26 -5.86 -20.17
N ILE A 354 -24.96 -6.08 -20.10
CA ILE A 354 -24.13 -6.48 -21.24
C ILE A 354 -23.39 -7.76 -20.90
N LYS A 355 -23.18 -8.62 -21.89
CA LYS A 355 -22.38 -9.83 -21.71
C LYS A 355 -20.90 -9.42 -21.64
N SER A 356 -20.13 -9.98 -20.70
CA SER A 356 -18.68 -9.82 -20.69
C SER A 356 -18.08 -10.30 -22.02
N GLN A 357 -16.99 -9.68 -22.47
CA GLN A 357 -16.29 -10.08 -23.70
C GLN A 357 -15.80 -11.53 -23.64
N PHE A 358 -15.40 -11.98 -22.44
CA PHE A 358 -15.01 -13.37 -22.17
C PHE A 358 -16.20 -14.33 -22.04
N SER A 359 -17.43 -13.83 -22.17
CA SER A 359 -18.67 -14.62 -22.20
C SER A 359 -18.93 -15.49 -20.96
N ASN A 360 -18.27 -15.20 -19.84
CA ASN A 360 -18.33 -15.97 -18.59
C ASN A 360 -19.18 -15.29 -17.49
N LYS A 361 -19.56 -14.02 -17.66
CA LYS A 361 -20.40 -13.27 -16.71
C LYS A 361 -21.21 -12.16 -17.37
N MET A 362 -22.14 -11.61 -16.59
CA MET A 362 -23.02 -10.52 -16.95
C MET A 362 -22.56 -9.24 -16.25
N ASN A 363 -22.47 -8.14 -16.99
CA ASN A 363 -22.13 -6.83 -16.48
C ASN A 363 -23.40 -5.98 -16.39
N GLU A 364 -23.82 -5.63 -15.18
CA GLU A 364 -24.90 -4.70 -14.95
C GLU A 364 -24.33 -3.28 -14.91
N ILE A 365 -24.74 -2.42 -15.85
CA ILE A 365 -24.05 -1.13 -16.10
C ILE A 365 -24.06 -0.24 -14.84
N LYS A 366 -25.24 0.05 -14.29
CA LYS A 366 -25.36 0.96 -13.13
C LYS A 366 -24.74 0.38 -11.84
N PRO A 367 -25.02 -0.87 -11.44
CA PRO A 367 -24.45 -1.44 -10.22
C PRO A 367 -22.92 -1.57 -10.27
N HIS A 368 -22.33 -1.85 -11.44
CA HIS A 368 -20.89 -2.06 -11.59
C HIS A 368 -20.12 -0.78 -11.93
N LEU A 369 -20.77 0.38 -12.03
CA LEU A 369 -20.15 1.63 -12.47
C LEU A 369 -19.01 2.10 -11.56
N ASN A 370 -19.24 2.08 -10.24
CA ASN A 370 -18.22 2.48 -9.27
C ASN A 370 -17.03 1.49 -9.26
N TRP A 371 -17.33 0.20 -9.46
CA TRP A 371 -16.30 -0.82 -9.65
C TRP A 371 -15.49 -0.54 -10.91
N ALA A 372 -16.14 -0.26 -12.04
CA ALA A 372 -15.47 0.02 -13.31
C ALA A 372 -14.54 1.23 -13.23
N ARG A 373 -14.99 2.35 -12.64
CA ARG A 373 -14.14 3.54 -12.41
C ARG A 373 -12.88 3.21 -11.62
N LYS A 374 -13.03 2.47 -10.51
CA LYS A 374 -11.91 2.03 -9.68
C LYS A 374 -10.95 1.11 -10.44
N ILE A 375 -11.46 0.18 -11.23
CA ILE A 375 -10.64 -0.72 -12.05
C ILE A 375 -9.85 0.05 -13.10
N LEU A 376 -10.47 1.03 -13.78
CA LEU A 376 -9.77 1.86 -14.78
C LEU A 376 -8.71 2.78 -14.16
N LEU A 377 -8.94 3.27 -12.94
CA LEU A 377 -7.92 4.01 -12.21
C LEU A 377 -6.73 3.10 -11.87
N LYS A 378 -7.01 1.93 -11.28
CA LYS A 378 -5.96 0.96 -10.95
C LYS A 378 -5.24 0.42 -12.18
N SER A 379 -5.92 0.28 -13.32
CA SER A 379 -5.32 -0.20 -14.56
C SER A 379 -4.28 0.77 -15.11
N LYS A 380 -4.44 2.08 -14.88
CA LYS A 380 -3.41 3.07 -15.19
C LYS A 380 -2.20 2.90 -14.26
N ILE A 381 -2.45 2.75 -12.96
CA ILE A 381 -1.40 2.75 -11.93
C ILE A 381 -0.57 1.46 -11.92
N TYR A 382 -1.23 0.30 -11.98
CA TYR A 382 -0.60 -1.01 -11.88
C TYR A 382 -0.48 -1.72 -13.24
N GLY A 383 -1.06 -1.17 -14.31
CA GLY A 383 -1.09 -1.80 -15.62
C GLY A 383 -2.18 -2.87 -15.77
N VAL A 384 -2.34 -3.33 -17.01
CA VAL A 384 -3.25 -4.40 -17.43
C VAL A 384 -2.43 -5.54 -18.00
N LEU A 385 -2.57 -6.73 -17.45
CA LEU A 385 -1.94 -7.94 -18.00
C LEU A 385 -2.54 -8.33 -19.35
N LYS A 386 -1.75 -8.99 -20.20
CA LYS A 386 -2.27 -9.63 -21.41
C LYS A 386 -3.13 -10.86 -21.07
N ASP A 387 -3.91 -11.30 -22.05
CA ASP A 387 -4.70 -12.52 -21.93
C ASP A 387 -3.81 -13.74 -21.60
N GLY A 388 -4.33 -14.64 -20.77
CA GLY A 388 -3.61 -15.81 -20.27
C GLY A 388 -2.55 -15.54 -19.21
N GLN A 389 -2.23 -14.27 -18.91
CA GLN A 389 -1.28 -13.94 -17.84
C GLN A 389 -1.95 -13.69 -16.50
N SER A 390 -1.18 -13.86 -15.44
CA SER A 390 -1.60 -13.77 -14.05
C SER A 390 -0.57 -13.03 -13.19
N PHE A 391 -0.94 -12.74 -11.93
CA PHE A 391 0.00 -12.16 -10.98
C PHE A 391 1.22 -13.07 -10.71
N ILE A 392 1.11 -14.38 -10.94
CA ILE A 392 2.22 -15.34 -10.73
C ILE A 392 3.36 -15.03 -11.70
N ASP A 393 3.03 -14.59 -12.91
CA ASP A 393 3.99 -14.25 -13.96
C ASP A 393 4.88 -13.06 -13.55
N LEU A 394 4.38 -12.19 -12.67
CA LEU A 394 5.12 -11.05 -12.09
C LEU A 394 6.01 -11.43 -10.89
N LEU A 395 5.85 -12.64 -10.36
CA LEU A 395 6.62 -13.16 -9.22
C LEU A 395 7.81 -14.04 -9.65
N GLY A 396 7.76 -14.61 -10.84
CA GLY A 396 8.83 -15.45 -11.38
C GLY A 396 9.98 -14.62 -11.92
N ASP A 397 11.22 -14.99 -11.60
CA ASP A 397 12.39 -14.50 -12.32
C ASP A 397 12.52 -15.29 -13.63
N LYS A 398 12.21 -14.66 -14.77
CA LYS A 398 12.40 -15.27 -16.10
C LYS A 398 13.87 -15.62 -16.42
N LYS A 399 14.82 -15.08 -15.65
CA LYS A 399 16.28 -15.30 -15.84
C LYS A 399 16.74 -16.76 -15.69
N GLU A 400 15.96 -17.66 -15.09
CA GLU A 400 16.29 -19.10 -15.07
C GLU A 400 15.85 -19.86 -16.33
N GLN A 401 15.08 -19.24 -17.25
CA GLN A 401 14.60 -19.92 -18.46
C GLN A 401 15.66 -20.03 -19.56
N ASP A 402 16.62 -19.10 -19.64
CA ASP A 402 17.64 -19.08 -20.70
C ASP A 402 18.95 -19.83 -20.36
N LEU A 403 19.05 -20.44 -19.19
CA LEU A 403 20.23 -21.22 -18.79
C LEU A 403 20.15 -22.71 -19.17
N PHE A 404 19.07 -23.14 -19.81
CA PHE A 404 18.83 -24.53 -20.21
C PHE A 404 18.44 -24.71 -21.69
N TYR A 405 18.73 -23.74 -22.55
CA TYR A 405 18.68 -23.90 -24.00
C TYR A 405 20.05 -23.78 -24.65
#